data_AF-A0A814YD53-F1
#
_entry.id   AF-A0A814YD53-F1
#
_cell.length_a   1.000
_cell.length_b   1.000
_cell.length_c   1.000
_cell.angle_alpha   90.00
_cell.angle_beta   90.00
_cell.angle_gamma   90.00
#
_symmetry.space_group_name_H-M   'P 1'
#
loop_
_entity.id
_entity.type
_entity.pdbx_description
1 polymer ?
#
loop_
_entity_poly.entity_id
_entity_poly.type
_entity_poly.pdbx_seq_one_letter_code
_entity_poly.pdbx_strand_id
1 'polypeptide(L)'
;NQHGHYGLHFWLNTEKNNNSSTRRFPNAPADMFYAAGFDGQRVFIIPSKKLVVVRLGLARTPKEEFGANEFLKNVVNSIDS
;
A
#
# COMPACT_ATOMS: atom_id res chain seq x y z
N ASN A 1 -11.48 -10.02 12.69
CA ASN A 1 -10.06 -9.63 12.58
C ASN A 1 -9.17 -10.87 12.72
N GLN A 2 -8.85 -11.57 11.64
CA GLN A 2 -8.05 -12.82 11.68
C GLN A 2 -6.83 -12.81 10.74
N HIS A 3 -6.52 -11.66 10.11
CA HIS A 3 -5.55 -11.60 9.00
C HIS A 3 -4.37 -10.65 9.21
N GLY A 4 -4.25 -9.95 10.34
CA GLY A 4 -3.09 -9.06 10.60
C GLY A 4 -2.96 -7.84 9.68
N HIS A 5 -3.77 -7.73 8.63
CA HIS A 5 -3.70 -6.65 7.64
C HIS A 5 -4.58 -5.43 7.95
N TYR A 6 -5.12 -5.32 9.17
CA TYR A 6 -5.93 -4.18 9.60
C TYR A 6 -5.77 -3.91 11.09
N GLY A 7 -5.57 -2.66 11.47
CA GLY A 7 -5.44 -2.22 12.87
C GLY A 7 -5.55 -0.71 13.01
N LEU A 8 -6.19 -0.24 14.09
CA LEU A 8 -6.36 1.19 14.43
C LEU A 8 -6.83 2.05 13.23
N HIS A 9 -7.82 1.57 12.47
CA HIS A 9 -8.37 2.20 11.27
C HIS A 9 -7.48 2.25 10.01
N PHE A 10 -6.31 1.63 10.04
CA PHE A 10 -5.42 1.49 8.89
C PHE A 10 -5.36 0.05 8.38
N TRP A 11 -5.15 -0.07 7.07
CA TRP A 11 -4.69 -1.30 6.45
C TRP A 11 -3.17 -1.43 6.63
N LEU A 12 -2.71 -2.65 6.89
CA LEU A 12 -1.30 -2.94 7.20
C LEU A 12 -0.69 -3.80 6.08
N ASN A 13 0.50 -3.41 5.60
CA ASN A 13 1.28 -4.18 4.62
C ASN A 13 2.21 -5.21 5.28
N THR A 14 1.77 -5.81 6.39
CA THR A 14 2.58 -6.74 7.17
C THR A 14 2.62 -8.14 6.54
N GLU A 15 3.69 -8.87 6.82
CA GLU A 15 3.84 -10.27 6.42
C GLU A 15 3.11 -11.19 7.39
N LYS A 16 2.56 -12.29 6.86
CA LYS A 16 2.04 -13.39 7.66
C LYS A 16 3.01 -14.56 7.59
N ASN A 17 3.28 -15.19 8.73
CA ASN A 17 4.12 -16.40 8.84
C ASN A 17 5.50 -16.24 8.16
N ASN A 18 6.14 -15.07 8.26
CA ASN A 18 7.43 -14.74 7.62
C ASN A 18 7.43 -14.95 6.09
N ASN A 19 6.27 -14.79 5.45
CA ASN A 19 6.14 -14.93 4.01
C ASN A 19 5.75 -13.59 3.37
N SER A 20 6.74 -12.92 2.76
CA SER A 20 6.55 -11.63 2.10
C SER A 20 5.50 -11.62 0.98
N SER A 21 5.23 -12.77 0.34
CA SER A 21 4.20 -12.90 -0.71
C SER A 21 2.76 -12.79 -0.18
N THR A 22 2.58 -12.83 1.14
CA THR A 22 1.28 -12.64 1.78
C THR A 22 0.91 -11.17 1.93
N ARG A 23 1.85 -10.25 1.67
CA ARG A 23 1.60 -8.81 1.69
C ARG A 23 0.73 -8.39 0.52
N ARG A 24 -0.17 -7.43 0.74
CA ARG A 24 -0.97 -6.84 -0.34
C ARG A 24 -0.12 -6.05 -1.34
N PHE A 25 0.96 -5.44 -0.87
CA PHE A 25 1.93 -4.72 -1.69
C PHE A 25 3.33 -5.29 -1.45
N PRO A 26 3.66 -6.44 -2.05
CA PRO A 26 4.93 -7.12 -1.80
C PRO A 26 6.15 -6.32 -2.29
N ASN A 27 5.97 -5.39 -3.23
CA ASN A 27 7.06 -4.53 -3.72
C ASN A 27 7.20 -3.22 -2.93
N ALA A 28 6.33 -2.96 -1.96
CA ALA A 28 6.45 -1.84 -1.01
C ALA A 28 7.08 -2.32 0.32
N PRO A 29 7.67 -1.44 1.14
CA PRO A 29 8.17 -1.80 2.48
C PRO A 29 7.10 -2.42 3.40
N ALA A 30 7.52 -3.31 4.31
CA ALA A 30 6.62 -4.04 5.21
C ALA A 30 6.03 -3.17 6.33
N ASP A 31 6.70 -2.06 6.68
CA ASP A 31 6.23 -1.07 7.64
C ASP A 31 5.22 -0.08 7.02
N MET A 32 4.88 -0.24 5.74
CA MET A 32 3.84 0.55 5.11
C MET A 32 2.46 0.23 5.70
N PHE A 33 1.71 1.28 5.98
CA PHE A 33 0.28 1.20 6.29
C PHE A 33 -0.47 2.26 5.49
N TYR A 34 -1.78 2.09 5.31
CA TYR A 34 -2.53 2.95 4.42
C TYR A 34 -4.01 3.08 4.78
N ALA A 35 -4.58 4.22 4.43
CA ALA A 35 -6.02 4.43 4.39
C ALA A 35 -6.52 4.19 2.97
N ALA A 36 -7.69 3.56 2.85
CA ALA A 36 -8.33 3.27 1.57
C ALA A 36 -9.75 3.82 1.56
N GLY A 37 -10.03 4.66 0.57
CA GLY A 37 -11.38 5.16 0.29
C GLY A 37 -11.98 4.54 -0.97
N PHE A 38 -13.23 4.93 -1.23
CA PHE A 38 -14.01 4.56 -2.41
C PHE A 38 -13.29 4.94 -3.71
N ASP A 39 -13.59 4.27 -4.83
CA ASP A 39 -13.02 4.51 -6.17
C ASP A 39 -11.48 4.58 -6.25
N GLY A 40 -10.83 3.86 -5.33
CA GLY A 40 -9.38 3.71 -5.29
C GLY A 40 -8.63 4.90 -4.68
N GLN A 41 -9.29 5.77 -3.92
CA GLN A 41 -8.61 6.77 -3.09
C GLN A 41 -7.64 6.06 -2.12
N ARG A 42 -6.38 6.51 -2.02
CA ARG A 42 -5.38 5.92 -1.13
C ARG A 42 -4.47 6.97 -0.50
N VAL A 43 -4.15 6.78 0.78
CA VAL A 43 -3.06 7.47 1.47
C VAL A 43 -2.12 6.41 2.02
N PHE A 44 -0.95 6.26 1.41
CA PHE A 44 0.09 5.33 1.84
C PHE A 44 1.12 6.07 2.70
N ILE A 45 1.50 5.47 3.81
CA ILE A 45 2.48 6.01 4.76
C ILE A 45 3.60 4.98 4.90
N ILE A 46 4.83 5.40 4.65
CA ILE A 46 6.03 4.55 4.67
C ILE A 46 7.06 5.19 5.62
N PRO A 47 7.01 4.86 6.93
CA PRO A 47 7.86 5.49 7.95
C PRO A 47 9.36 5.35 7.67
N SER A 48 9.82 4.14 7.31
CA SER A 48 11.22 3.83 6.98
C SER A 48 11.80 4.70 5.86
N LYS A 49 10.94 5.26 5.01
CA LYS A 49 11.30 6.15 3.89
C LYS A 49 10.96 7.62 4.14
N LYS A 50 10.41 7.97 5.32
CA LYS A 50 9.87 9.31 5.62
C LYS A 50 8.94 9.82 4.51
N LEU A 51 8.14 8.91 3.95
CA LEU A 51 7.36 9.15 2.75
C LEU A 51 5.86 8.98 2.99
N VAL A 52 5.08 9.91 2.44
CA VAL A 52 3.62 9.78 2.33
C VAL A 52 3.24 9.93 0.85
N VAL A 53 2.46 8.99 0.33
CA VAL A 53 1.97 9.00 -1.07
C VAL A 53 0.45 9.10 -1.05
N VAL A 54 -0.08 10.18 -1.62
CA VAL A 54 -1.53 10.40 -1.74
C VAL A 54 -1.94 10.17 -3.19
N ARG A 55 -2.87 9.24 -3.41
CA ARG A 55 -3.50 8.99 -4.71
C ARG A 55 -4.98 9.33 -4.62
N LEU A 56 -5.37 10.32 -5.41
CA LEU A 56 -6.77 10.63 -5.65
C LEU A 56 -7.24 9.84 -6.88
N GLY A 57 -8.27 9.01 -6.70
CA GLY A 57 -8.72 8.01 -7.64
C GLY A 57 -10.14 8.19 -8.13
N LEU A 58 -10.38 7.66 -9.33
CA LEU A 58 -11.71 7.51 -9.93
C LEU A 58 -11.76 6.19 -10.72
N ALA A 59 -11.59 5.08 -10.01
CA ALA A 59 -11.71 3.74 -10.61
C ALA A 59 -13.13 3.21 -10.35
N ARG A 60 -13.99 3.27 -11.37
CA ARG A 60 -15.41 2.85 -11.30
C ARG A 60 -15.61 1.39 -11.70
N THR A 61 -14.61 0.78 -12.33
CA THR A 61 -14.63 -0.64 -12.71
C THR A 61 -13.33 -1.34 -12.29
N PRO A 62 -13.32 -2.67 -12.13
CA PRO A 62 -12.09 -3.42 -11.87
C PRO A 62 -11.01 -3.23 -12.95
N LYS A 63 -11.41 -2.98 -14.21
CA LYS A 63 -10.46 -2.71 -15.31
C LYS A 63 -9.76 -1.36 -15.18
N GLU A 64 -10.38 -0.41 -14.46
CA GLU A 64 -9.81 0.90 -14.14
C GLU A 64 -8.99 0.87 -12.84
N GLU A 65 -8.83 -0.31 -12.22
CA GLU A 65 -8.07 -0.43 -11.00
C GLU A 65 -6.61 -0.07 -11.24
N PHE A 66 -6.14 0.88 -10.45
CA PHE A 66 -4.79 1.40 -10.53
C PHE A 66 -3.79 0.37 -10.00
N GLY A 67 -2.72 0.13 -10.77
CA GLY A 67 -1.61 -0.76 -10.42
C GLY A 67 -0.74 -0.22 -9.27
N ALA A 68 -1.31 -0.14 -8.07
CA ALA A 68 -0.69 0.52 -6.91
C ALA A 68 0.63 -0.12 -6.47
N ASN A 69 0.79 -1.44 -6.60
CA ASN A 69 2.03 -2.12 -6.20
C ASN A 69 3.24 -1.69 -7.04
N GLU A 70 3.13 -1.71 -8.37
CA GLU A 70 4.21 -1.27 -9.26
C GLU A 70 4.42 0.24 -9.18
N PHE A 71 3.35 1.01 -9.03
CA PHE A 71 3.47 2.45 -8.81
C PHE A 71 4.28 2.78 -7.55
N LEU A 72 3.94 2.16 -6.41
CA LEU A 72 4.66 2.39 -5.15
C LEU A 72 6.13 1.98 -5.26
N LYS A 73 6.42 0.85 -5.90
CA LYS A 73 7.79 0.41 -6.17
C LYS A 73 8.59 1.48 -6.92
N ASN A 74 8.03 2.04 -7.99
CA ASN A 74 8.71 3.05 -8.80
C ASN A 74 8.92 4.35 -8.03
N VAL A 75 7.94 4.78 -7.22
CA VAL A 75 8.08 5.96 -6.36
C VAL A 75 9.19 5.75 -5.32
N VAL A 76 9.19 4.63 -4.61
CA VAL A 76 10.24 4.32 -3.61
C VAL A 76 11.63 4.28 -4.25
N ASN A 77 11.78 3.63 -5.41
CA ASN A 77 13.06 3.58 -6.12
C ASN A 77 13.55 4.96 -6.55
N SER A 78 12.64 5.86 -6.95
CA SER A 78 13.01 7.20 -7.41
C SER A 78 13.56 8.12 -6.32
N ILE A 79 13.22 7.88 -5.05
CA ILE A 79 13.68 8.70 -3.92
C ILE A 79 14.91 8.11 -3.22
N ASP A 80 15.22 6.84 -3.48
CA ASP A 80 16.41 6.15 -2.99
C ASP A 80 17.63 6.33 -3.91
N SER A 81 17.44 6.98 -5.08
CA SER A 81 18.46 7.20 -6.11
C SER A 81 19.38 8.39 -5.82
#